data_AF-A0A1H7AM84-F1
#
_entry.id   AF-A0A1H7AM84-F1
#
_cell.length_a   1.000
_cell.length_b   1.000
_cell.length_c   1.000
_cell.angle_alpha   90.00
_cell.angle_beta   90.00
_cell.angle_gamma   90.00
#
_symmetry.space_group_name_H-M   'P 1'
#
loop_
_entity.id
_entity.type
_entity.pdbx_description
1 polymer ?
#
loop_
_entity_poly.entity_id
_entity_poly.type
_entity_poly.pdbx_seq_one_letter_code
_entity_poly.pdbx_strand_id
1 'polypeptide(L)'
;MSWSAALVRAVLADGTSILAGKKVTGFSNKEEIIVQLDKLVPFLLEDQLKKIRASCSRKDMWQEYVVVDGNLITGQNLQSSTLFAKTIVKELNAKRNV
;
A
#
# COMPACT_ATOMS: atom_id res chain seq x y z
N MET A 1 -5.02 -4.95 11.21
CA MET A 1 -4.46 -5.98 10.30
C MET A 1 -4.38 -5.38 8.90
N SER A 2 -3.16 -5.06 8.45
CA SER A 2 -2.93 -4.27 7.22
C SER A 2 -2.66 -5.18 6.01
N TRP A 3 -3.58 -5.16 5.04
CA TRP A 3 -3.58 -6.06 3.87
C TRP A 3 -2.41 -5.84 2.90
N SER A 4 -1.80 -4.64 2.90
CA SER A 4 -0.63 -4.33 2.04
C SER A 4 0.69 -4.91 2.58
N ALA A 5 0.69 -5.57 3.73
CA ALA A 5 1.87 -6.21 4.31
C ALA A 5 2.45 -7.35 3.45
N ALA A 6 1.66 -7.92 2.53
CA ALA A 6 2.10 -9.02 1.66
C ALA A 6 3.32 -8.64 0.79
N LEU A 7 3.39 -7.40 0.31
CA LEU A 7 4.46 -6.96 -0.59
C LEU A 7 5.75 -6.54 0.13
N VAL A 8 5.71 -6.36 1.46
CA VAL A 8 6.86 -5.88 2.25
C VAL A 8 8.05 -6.83 2.17
N ARG A 9 7.80 -8.14 2.04
CA ARG A 9 8.84 -9.18 1.95
C ARG A 9 9.20 -9.58 0.52
N ALA A 10 8.52 -9.02 -0.48
CA ALA A 10 8.81 -9.35 -1.87
C ALA A 10 10.10 -8.63 -2.31
N VAL A 11 11.06 -9.43 -2.75
CA VAL A 11 12.39 -8.99 -3.20
C VAL A 11 12.68 -9.52 -4.58
N LEU A 12 13.51 -8.79 -5.32
CA LEU A 12 14.13 -9.24 -6.57
C LEU A 12 15.20 -10.30 -6.27
N ALA A 13 15.73 -10.93 -7.32
CA ALA A 13 16.76 -11.97 -7.19
C ALA A 13 18.05 -11.47 -6.52
N ASP A 14 18.30 -10.16 -6.56
CA ASP A 14 19.44 -9.49 -5.91
C ASP A 14 19.18 -9.12 -4.43
N GLY A 15 17.99 -9.43 -3.89
CA GLY A 15 17.57 -9.10 -2.53
C GLY A 15 16.99 -7.69 -2.36
N THR A 16 16.94 -6.87 -3.42
CA THR A 16 16.34 -5.53 -3.37
C THR A 16 14.82 -5.63 -3.27
N SER A 17 14.20 -4.85 -2.39
CA SER A 17 12.73 -4.83 -2.29
C SER A 17 12.09 -4.34 -3.59
N ILE A 18 11.01 -5.00 -4.03
CA ILE A 18 10.23 -4.55 -5.20
C ILE A 18 9.55 -3.19 -4.97
N LEU A 19 9.48 -2.73 -3.72
CA LEU A 19 8.88 -1.45 -3.32
C LEU A 19 9.90 -0.33 -3.18
N ALA A 20 11.20 -0.61 -3.29
CA ALA A 20 12.24 0.39 -3.18
C ALA A 20 12.07 1.48 -4.25
N GLY A 21 11.96 2.74 -3.84
CA GLY A 21 11.73 3.88 -4.73
C GLY A 21 10.32 3.98 -5.33
N LYS A 22 9.41 3.04 -5.03
CA LYS A 22 8.04 3.04 -5.54
C LYS A 22 7.11 3.88 -4.68
N LYS A 23 6.14 4.53 -5.31
CA LYS A 23 5.04 5.23 -4.63
C LYS A 23 4.04 4.21 -4.12
N VAL A 24 3.77 4.24 -2.82
CA VAL A 24 2.86 3.30 -2.17
C VAL A 24 2.00 4.01 -1.14
N THR A 25 0.85 3.40 -0.83
CA THR A 25 0.07 3.72 0.36
C THR A 25 -0.31 2.43 1.09
N GLY A 26 -0.82 2.58 2.29
CA GLY A 26 -1.22 1.49 3.16
C GLY A 26 -1.75 2.04 4.48
N PHE A 27 -2.19 1.14 5.35
CA PHE A 27 -2.74 1.52 6.64
C PHE A 27 -1.72 2.32 7.44
N SER A 28 -2.12 3.51 7.89
CA SER A 28 -1.22 4.43 8.58
C SER A 28 -0.99 4.00 10.03
N ASN A 29 0.15 4.40 10.61
CA ASN A 29 0.41 4.13 12.03
C ASN A 29 -0.67 4.73 12.94
N LYS A 30 -1.24 5.89 12.57
CA LYS A 30 -2.32 6.53 13.31
C LYS A 30 -3.60 5.68 13.31
N GLU A 31 -3.96 5.13 12.17
CA GLU A 31 -5.12 4.24 12.07
C GLU A 31 -4.89 2.96 12.90
N GLU A 32 -3.69 2.37 12.87
CA GLU A 32 -3.36 1.15 13.65
C GLU A 32 -3.38 1.39 15.17
N ILE A 33 -2.94 2.56 15.64
CA ILE A 33 -3.03 2.97 17.06
C ILE A 33 -4.49 3.15 17.49
N ILE A 34 -5.32 3.80 16.67
CA ILE A 34 -6.74 4.06 17.00
C ILE A 34 -7.53 2.75 17.11
N VAL A 35 -7.24 1.77 16.26
CA VAL A 35 -7.86 0.44 16.35
C VAL A 35 -7.19 -0.45 17.40
N GLN A 36 -6.22 0.07 18.17
CA GLN A 36 -5.52 -0.61 19.26
C GLN A 36 -4.82 -1.91 18.83
N LEU A 37 -4.40 -1.98 17.57
CA LEU A 37 -3.69 -3.14 17.02
C LEU A 37 -2.17 -2.94 16.97
N ASP A 38 -1.68 -1.75 17.28
CA ASP A 38 -0.26 -1.37 17.25
C ASP A 38 0.64 -2.30 18.08
N LYS A 39 0.12 -2.84 19.19
CA LYS A 39 0.84 -3.80 20.06
C LYS A 39 0.65 -5.27 19.69
N LEU A 40 -0.29 -5.56 18.80
CA LEU A 40 -0.62 -6.93 18.38
C LEU A 40 0.01 -7.27 17.02
N VAL A 41 0.26 -6.26 16.18
CA VAL A 41 0.92 -6.48 14.90
C VAL A 41 2.43 -6.71 15.08
N PRO A 42 3.04 -7.63 14.33
CA PRO A 42 4.47 -7.93 14.44
C PRO A 42 5.35 -6.75 14.00
N PHE A 43 4.77 -5.80 13.26
CA PHE A 43 5.41 -4.56 12.86
C PHE A 43 4.34 -3.55 12.40
N LEU A 44 4.68 -2.27 12.47
CA LEU A 44 3.90 -1.19 11.86
C LEU A 44 4.21 -1.11 10.36
N LEU A 45 3.17 -1.14 9.51
CA LEU A 45 3.35 -1.19 8.06
C LEU A 45 4.06 0.05 7.53
N GLU A 46 3.63 1.25 7.93
CA GLU A 46 4.20 2.52 7.44
C GLU A 46 5.70 2.58 7.72
N ASP A 47 6.14 2.08 8.88
CA ASP A 47 7.55 2.06 9.27
C ASP A 47 8.33 1.03 8.45
N GLN A 48 7.76 -0.15 8.17
CA GLN A 48 8.41 -1.12 7.29
C GLN A 48 8.56 -0.61 5.85
N LEU A 49 7.53 0.04 5.31
CA LEU A 49 7.58 0.65 3.99
C LEU A 49 8.66 1.75 3.91
N LYS A 50 8.81 2.55 4.97
CA LYS A 50 9.91 3.53 5.07
C LYS A 50 11.29 2.85 5.16
N LYS A 51 11.42 1.77 5.93
CA LYS A 51 12.69 1.01 6.07
C LYS A 51 13.19 0.47 4.73
N ILE A 52 12.28 -0.03 3.89
CA ILE A 52 12.62 -0.54 2.54
C ILE A 52 12.71 0.56 1.48
N ARG A 53 12.74 1.84 1.89
CA ARG A 53 12.86 3.02 1.02
C ARG A 53 11.72 3.18 0.00
N ALA A 54 10.51 2.74 0.35
CA ALA A 54 9.33 3.04 -0.44
C ALA A 54 8.87 4.49 -0.18
N SER A 55 8.37 5.17 -1.21
CA SER A 55 7.80 6.52 -1.12
C SER A 55 6.35 6.42 -0.64
N CYS A 56 6.17 6.32 0.67
CA CYS A 56 4.85 6.16 1.27
C CYS A 56 4.09 7.50 1.36
N SER A 57 2.87 7.55 0.83
CA SER A 57 1.93 8.66 0.99
C SER A 57 0.63 8.18 1.66
N ARG A 58 -0.10 9.11 2.28
CA ARG A 58 -1.37 8.86 2.96
C ARG A 58 -2.29 10.07 2.89
N LYS A 59 -3.59 9.84 2.97
CA LYS A 59 -4.62 10.84 3.26
C LYS A 59 -5.06 10.74 4.72
N ASP A 60 -5.99 11.62 5.10
CA ASP A 60 -6.67 11.56 6.39
C ASP A 60 -7.32 10.19 6.62
N MET A 61 -7.51 9.88 7.90
CA MET A 61 -8.00 8.58 8.32
C MET A 61 -9.38 8.30 7.71
N TRP A 62 -9.60 7.04 7.30
CA TRP A 62 -10.86 6.58 6.71
C TRP A 62 -11.26 7.24 5.38
N GLN A 63 -10.40 8.09 4.80
CA GLN A 63 -10.60 8.61 3.45
C GLN A 63 -10.21 7.57 2.40
N GLU A 64 -10.92 7.57 1.27
CA GLU A 64 -10.55 6.76 0.12
C GLU A 64 -9.23 7.26 -0.49
N TYR A 65 -8.24 6.38 -0.56
CA TYR A 65 -6.95 6.68 -1.14
C TYR A 65 -6.32 5.45 -1.81
N VAL A 66 -5.97 5.64 -3.08
CA VAL A 66 -5.30 4.65 -3.92
C VAL A 66 -4.12 5.33 -4.61
N VAL A 67 -2.97 4.64 -4.62
CA VAL A 67 -1.76 5.06 -5.32
C VAL A 67 -1.46 4.06 -6.43
N VAL A 68 -1.16 4.58 -7.62
CA VAL A 68 -0.74 3.81 -8.80
C VAL A 68 0.69 4.20 -9.17
N ASP A 69 1.58 3.22 -9.26
CA ASP A 69 2.95 3.35 -9.75
C ASP A 69 3.21 2.23 -10.79
N GLY A 70 2.94 2.53 -12.06
CA GLY A 70 3.01 1.56 -13.13
C GLY A 70 2.03 0.39 -12.92
N ASN A 71 2.55 -0.81 -12.65
CA ASN A 71 1.74 -2.01 -12.39
C ASN A 71 1.42 -2.20 -10.89
N LEU A 72 1.99 -1.38 -10.02
CA LEU A 72 1.78 -1.45 -8.58
C LEU A 72 0.61 -0.55 -8.20
N ILE A 73 -0.45 -1.15 -7.68
CA ILE A 73 -1.62 -0.43 -7.17
C ILE A 73 -1.73 -0.75 -5.68
N THR A 74 -1.84 0.27 -4.84
CA THR A 74 -1.97 0.12 -3.37
C THR A 74 -3.10 0.99 -2.84
N GLY A 75 -3.80 0.53 -1.80
CA GLY A 75 -4.89 1.26 -1.14
C GLY A 75 -4.62 1.44 0.36
N GLN A 76 -5.10 2.54 0.95
CA GLN A 76 -4.80 2.90 2.34
C GLN A 76 -5.60 2.07 3.35
N ASN A 77 -6.92 2.00 3.17
CA ASN A 77 -7.86 1.47 4.16
C ASN A 77 -9.05 0.77 3.48
N LEU A 78 -9.96 0.23 4.31
CA LEU A 78 -11.13 -0.51 3.83
C LEU A 78 -12.04 0.33 2.93
N GLN A 79 -12.22 1.62 3.24
CA GLN A 79 -13.05 2.54 2.45
C GLN A 79 -12.51 2.68 1.02
N SER A 80 -11.20 2.53 0.85
CA SER A 80 -10.55 2.58 -0.47
C SER A 80 -10.86 1.39 -1.38
N SER A 81 -11.54 0.33 -0.90
CA SER A 81 -11.72 -0.93 -1.67
C SER A 81 -12.48 -0.74 -2.99
N THR A 82 -13.58 0.01 -2.98
CA THR A 82 -14.37 0.28 -4.19
C THR A 82 -13.57 1.09 -5.21
N LEU A 83 -12.87 2.12 -4.74
CA LEU A 83 -11.98 2.93 -5.57
C LEU A 83 -10.83 2.08 -6.15
N PHE A 84 -10.24 1.22 -5.33
CA PHE A 84 -9.15 0.32 -5.73
C PHE A 84 -9.57 -0.63 -6.85
N ALA A 85 -10.73 -1.29 -6.72
CA ALA A 85 -11.27 -2.16 -7.75
C ALA A 85 -11.55 -1.40 -9.07
N LYS A 86 -12.16 -0.20 -9.00
CA LYS A 86 -12.39 0.65 -10.17
C LYS A 86 -11.08 1.04 -10.86
N THR A 87 -10.05 1.38 -10.09
CA THR A 87 -8.72 1.71 -10.61
C THR A 87 -8.10 0.51 -11.32
N ILE A 88 -8.16 -0.70 -10.76
CA ILE A 88 -7.66 -1.92 -11.42
C ILE A 88 -8.33 -2.11 -12.80
N VAL A 89 -9.66 -2.06 -12.84
CA VAL A 89 -10.42 -2.23 -14.10
C VAL A 89 -10.00 -1.18 -15.13
N LYS A 90 -9.85 0.07 -14.70
CA LYS A 90 -9.38 1.17 -15.56
C LYS A 90 -8.00 0.89 -16.13
N GLU A 91 -7.02 0.53 -15.30
CA GLU A 91 -5.63 0.29 -15.71
C GLU A 91 -5.52 -0.92 -16.65
N LEU A 92 -6.30 -1.99 -16.40
CA LEU A 92 -6.33 -3.16 -17.27
C LEU A 92 -6.95 -2.85 -18.65
N ASN A 93 -8.05 -2.10 -18.68
CA ASN A 93 -8.67 -1.69 -19.94
C ASN A 93 -7.78 -0.75 -20.75
N ALA A 94 -7.08 0.19 -20.09
CA ALA A 94 -6.14 1.08 -20.75
C ALA A 94 -5.03 0.29 -21.45
N LYS A 95 -4.45 -0.71 -20.78
CA LYS A 95 -3.39 -1.56 -21.34
C LYS A 95 -3.85 -2.50 -22.45
N ARG A 96 -5.14 -2.86 -22.49
CA ARG A 96 -5.69 -3.68 -23.57
C ARG A 96 -5.81 -2.92 -24.90
N ASN A 97 -5.86 -1.59 -24.83
CA ASN A 97 -6.08 -0.71 -25.98
C ASN A 97 -4.77 -0.07 -26.49
N VAL A 98 -3.62 -0.56 -26.03
CA VAL A 98 -2.26 -0.18 -26.47
C VAL A 98 -1.60 -1.41 -27.06
#